data_AF-A0A7R9UJL2-F1
#
_entry.id   AF-A0A7R9UJL2-F1
#
_cell.length_a   1.000
_cell.length_b   1.000
_cell.length_c   1.000
_cell.angle_alpha   90.00
_cell.angle_beta   90.00
_cell.angle_gamma   90.00
#
_symmetry.space_group_name_H-M   'P 1'
#
loop_
_entity.id
_entity.type
_entity.pdbx_description
1 polymer ?
#
loop_
_entity_poly.entity_id
_entity_poly.type
_entity_poly.pdbx_seq_one_letter_code
_entity_poly.pdbx_strand_id
1 'polypeptide(L)'
;APDAWFKAHRRVQIAGWLLQLGGLVAAVVYVQNRGGGHFNSPHTRIGIAVVAITTAQPLLAALRPHAPEDGATKSGAREAWERAHKVVGIAILVGGIVAASTGIASARSLGYGGEATGSATALLCFGLVTAACYMALHWAGKGAALTGAVVSALGGSAPPAER
;
A
#
# COMPACT_ATOMS: atom_id res chain seq x y z
N ALA A 1 -14.85 3.28 -19.43
CA ALA A 1 -14.74 2.36 -18.27
C ALA A 1 -13.34 2.47 -17.68
N PRO A 2 -13.12 2.26 -16.36
CA PRO A 2 -11.79 2.34 -15.78
C PRO A 2 -10.85 1.32 -16.42
N ASP A 3 -9.60 1.74 -16.66
CA ASP A 3 -8.55 0.90 -17.20
C ASP A 3 -8.19 -0.26 -16.26
N ALA A 4 -7.47 -1.23 -16.79
CA ALA A 4 -7.12 -2.43 -16.04
C ALA A 4 -6.15 -2.15 -14.89
N TRP A 5 -5.24 -1.18 -15.05
CA TRP A 5 -4.35 -0.70 -13.99
C TRP A 5 -5.15 -0.18 -12.78
N PHE A 6 -6.13 0.71 -12.99
CA PHE A 6 -6.92 1.28 -11.91
C PHE A 6 -7.77 0.23 -11.20
N LYS A 7 -8.30 -0.76 -11.95
CA LYS A 7 -9.02 -1.91 -11.36
C LYS A 7 -8.09 -2.73 -10.46
N ALA A 8 -6.89 -3.06 -10.93
CA ALA A 8 -5.91 -3.83 -10.17
C ALA A 8 -5.44 -3.06 -8.93
N HIS A 9 -5.04 -1.79 -9.11
CA HIS A 9 -4.66 -0.89 -8.02
C HIS A 9 -5.74 -0.83 -6.94
N ARG A 10 -7.00 -0.57 -7.31
CA ARG A 10 -8.10 -0.50 -6.35
C ARG A 10 -8.30 -1.81 -5.58
N ARG A 11 -8.29 -2.95 -6.28
CA ARG A 11 -8.47 -4.28 -5.65
C ARG A 11 -7.36 -4.58 -4.64
N VAL A 12 -6.09 -4.37 -5.04
CA VAL A 12 -4.93 -4.60 -4.17
C VAL A 12 -4.95 -3.65 -2.97
N GLN A 13 -5.27 -2.38 -3.18
CA GLN A 13 -5.35 -1.40 -2.10
C GLN A 13 -6.48 -1.71 -1.11
N ILE A 14 -7.65 -2.16 -1.57
CA ILE A 14 -8.74 -2.60 -0.69
C ILE A 14 -8.31 -3.82 0.13
N ALA A 15 -7.69 -4.82 -0.51
CA ALA A 15 -7.22 -6.01 0.18
C ALA A 15 -6.17 -5.66 1.26
N GLY A 16 -5.17 -4.85 0.91
CA GLY A 16 -4.16 -4.37 1.86
C GLY A 16 -4.77 -3.54 2.99
N TRP A 17 -5.74 -2.69 2.68
CA TRP A 17 -6.46 -1.89 3.67
C TRP A 17 -7.27 -2.76 4.65
N LEU A 18 -7.92 -3.84 4.20
CA LEU A 18 -8.61 -4.76 5.11
C LEU A 18 -7.62 -5.56 5.98
N LEU A 19 -6.50 -6.01 5.40
CA LEU A 19 -5.46 -6.74 6.12
C LEU A 19 -4.83 -5.91 7.25
N GLN A 20 -4.53 -4.62 7.01
CA GLN A 20 -3.99 -3.77 8.08
C GLN A 20 -5.00 -3.53 9.21
N LEU A 21 -6.30 -3.46 8.92
CA LEU A 21 -7.34 -3.29 9.95
C LEU A 21 -7.45 -4.56 10.80
N GLY A 22 -7.41 -5.74 10.16
CA GLY A 22 -7.30 -7.01 10.88
C GLY A 22 -6.05 -7.09 11.75
N GLY A 23 -4.90 -6.65 11.24
CA GLY A 23 -3.66 -6.55 12.00
C GLY A 23 -3.75 -5.60 13.20
N LEU A 24 -4.40 -4.43 13.03
CA LEU A 24 -4.66 -3.49 14.13
C LEU A 24 -5.55 -4.13 15.21
N VAL A 25 -6.64 -4.78 14.82
CA VAL A 25 -7.55 -5.46 15.77
C VAL A 25 -6.78 -6.53 16.55
N ALA A 26 -6.01 -7.38 15.86
CA ALA A 26 -5.19 -8.40 16.51
C ALA A 26 -4.18 -7.79 17.50
N ALA A 27 -3.52 -6.68 17.14
CA ALA A 27 -2.58 -5.99 18.02
C ALA A 27 -3.27 -5.38 19.26
N VAL A 28 -4.45 -4.77 19.09
CA VAL A 28 -5.22 -4.20 20.21
C VAL A 28 -5.64 -5.29 21.18
N VAL A 29 -6.26 -6.37 20.67
CA VAL A 29 -6.69 -7.52 21.49
C VAL A 29 -5.50 -8.16 22.21
N TYR A 30 -4.37 -8.31 21.53
CA TYR A 30 -3.14 -8.85 22.13
C TYR A 30 -2.66 -8.01 23.32
N VAL A 31 -2.58 -6.68 23.15
CA VAL A 31 -2.13 -5.77 24.22
C VAL A 31 -3.11 -5.78 25.39
N GLN A 32 -4.41 -5.74 25.11
CA GLN A 32 -5.47 -5.79 26.13
C GLN A 32 -5.38 -7.08 26.96
N ASN A 33 -5.26 -8.24 26.29
CA ASN A 33 -5.20 -9.54 26.97
C ASN A 33 -3.93 -9.75 27.79
N ARG A 34 -2.83 -9.06 27.46
CA ARG A 34 -1.56 -9.12 28.19
C ARG A 34 -1.37 -8.00 29.22
N GLY A 35 -2.37 -7.13 29.39
CA GLY A 35 -2.28 -5.98 30.31
C GLY A 35 -1.18 -4.98 29.92
N GLY A 36 -0.79 -4.95 28.64
CA GLY A 36 0.24 -4.06 28.14
C GLY A 36 -0.29 -2.63 27.93
N GLY A 37 0.63 -1.67 27.82
CA GLY A 37 0.27 -0.29 27.45
C GLY A 37 0.26 -0.09 25.94
N HIS A 38 -0.75 0.62 25.44
CA HIS A 38 -0.79 1.07 24.04
C HIS A 38 0.18 2.24 23.81
N PHE A 39 0.74 2.34 22.59
CA PHE A 39 1.57 3.47 22.14
C PHE A 39 2.91 3.70 22.88
N ASN A 40 3.43 2.67 23.56
CA ASN A 40 4.67 2.74 24.35
C ASN A 40 5.96 2.49 23.54
N SER A 41 5.86 2.15 22.26
CA SER A 41 7.02 1.91 21.40
C SER A 41 6.96 2.69 20.09
N PRO A 42 8.11 2.95 19.44
CA PRO A 42 8.14 3.54 18.11
C PRO A 42 7.26 2.79 17.11
N HIS A 43 7.27 1.44 17.14
CA HIS A 43 6.41 0.61 16.31
C HIS A 43 4.92 0.95 16.49
N THR A 44 4.44 1.00 17.73
CA THR A 44 3.01 1.26 18.00
C THR A 44 2.57 2.67 17.59
N ARG A 45 3.44 3.67 17.73
CA ARG A 45 3.16 5.07 17.34
C ARG A 45 3.19 5.27 15.83
N ILE A 46 4.20 4.73 15.16
CA ILE A 46 4.32 4.81 13.70
C ILE A 46 3.20 3.98 13.06
N GLY A 47 2.94 2.78 13.58
CA GLY A 47 1.90 1.89 13.09
C GLY A 47 0.52 2.53 13.11
N ILE A 48 0.11 3.15 14.21
CA ILE A 48 -1.21 3.80 14.25
C ILE A 48 -1.30 5.02 13.33
N ALA A 49 -0.22 5.80 13.22
CA ALA A 49 -0.18 6.93 12.28
C ALA A 49 -0.33 6.45 10.83
N VAL A 50 0.38 5.39 10.44
CA VAL A 50 0.27 4.77 9.11
C VAL A 50 -1.14 4.22 8.89
N VAL A 51 -1.72 3.53 9.86
CA VAL A 51 -3.09 2.97 9.74
C VAL A 51 -4.13 4.07 9.56
N ALA A 52 -4.02 5.17 10.31
CA ALA A 52 -4.92 6.30 10.21
C ALA A 52 -4.85 6.97 8.82
N ILE A 53 -3.65 7.30 8.35
CA ILE A 53 -3.45 7.94 7.05
C ILE A 53 -3.86 6.99 5.91
N THR A 54 -3.53 5.70 6.01
CA THR A 54 -3.95 4.68 5.03
C THR A 54 -5.47 4.52 4.97
N THR A 55 -6.15 4.63 6.11
CA THR A 55 -7.62 4.58 6.16
C THR A 55 -8.27 5.84 5.59
N ALA A 56 -7.60 6.99 5.70
CA ALA A 56 -8.05 8.20 5.05
C ALA A 56 -7.94 8.15 3.51
N GLN A 57 -7.03 7.34 2.96
CA GLN A 57 -6.81 7.26 1.50
C GLN A 57 -8.06 6.85 0.71
N PRO A 58 -8.79 5.76 1.04
CA PRO A 58 -10.05 5.42 0.38
C PRO A 58 -11.11 6.53 0.47
N LEU A 59 -11.21 7.21 1.62
CA LEU A 59 -12.16 8.32 1.82
C LEU A 59 -11.81 9.50 0.91
N LEU A 60 -10.53 9.87 0.85
CA LEU A 60 -10.04 10.93 -0.05
C LEU A 60 -10.14 10.53 -1.53
N ALA A 61 -10.06 9.23 -1.84
CA ALA A 61 -10.29 8.70 -3.18
C ALA A 61 -11.77 8.68 -3.59
N ALA A 62 -12.71 8.67 -2.65
CA ALA A 62 -14.13 8.87 -2.94
C ALA A 62 -14.43 10.33 -3.33
N LEU A 63 -13.67 11.29 -2.80
CA LEU A 63 -13.76 12.73 -3.12
C LEU A 63 -12.93 13.14 -4.35
N ARG A 64 -12.44 12.16 -5.09
CA ARG A 64 -11.64 12.32 -6.30
C ARG A 64 -12.37 13.22 -7.32
N PRO A 65 -11.78 14.35 -7.76
CA PRO A 65 -12.36 15.15 -8.83
C PRO A 65 -12.53 14.34 -10.13
N HIS A 66 -13.57 14.68 -10.89
CA HIS A 66 -13.94 14.00 -12.14
C HIS A 66 -12.76 13.98 -13.13
N ALA A 67 -12.66 12.88 -13.88
CA ALA A 67 -11.70 12.77 -14.97
C ALA A 67 -12.08 13.74 -16.10
N PRO A 68 -11.11 14.30 -16.84
CA PRO A 68 -11.42 15.07 -18.03
C PRO A 68 -12.15 14.19 -19.06
N GLU A 69 -13.02 14.81 -19.86
CA GLU A 69 -13.58 14.20 -21.06
C GLU A 69 -12.48 13.95 -22.10
N ASP A 70 -12.72 13.06 -23.05
CA ASP A 70 -11.72 12.69 -24.06
C ASP A 70 -11.28 13.92 -24.87
N GLY A 71 -9.98 14.23 -24.81
CA GLY A 71 -9.40 15.41 -25.47
C GLY A 71 -9.48 16.72 -24.67
N ALA A 72 -10.14 16.73 -23.51
CA ALA A 72 -10.21 17.90 -22.64
C ALA A 72 -9.01 17.99 -21.68
N THR A 73 -8.65 19.22 -21.30
CA THR A 73 -7.59 19.46 -20.32
C THR A 73 -8.04 19.08 -18.91
N LYS A 74 -7.12 18.50 -18.14
CA LYS A 74 -7.34 18.15 -16.74
C LYS A 74 -7.56 19.41 -15.90
N SER A 75 -8.55 19.40 -15.00
CA SER A 75 -8.76 20.53 -14.08
C SER A 75 -7.60 20.66 -13.08
N GLY A 76 -7.27 21.88 -12.65
CA GLY A 76 -6.21 22.11 -11.66
C GLY A 76 -6.46 21.37 -10.34
N ALA A 77 -7.72 21.27 -9.91
CA ALA A 77 -8.11 20.50 -8.73
C ALA A 77 -7.82 18.99 -8.90
N ARG A 78 -8.11 18.44 -10.09
CA ARG A 78 -7.82 17.04 -10.42
C ARG A 78 -6.32 16.77 -10.40
N GLU A 79 -5.52 17.65 -10.98
CA GLU A 79 -4.06 17.52 -11.03
C GLU A 79 -3.43 17.65 -9.63
N ALA A 80 -3.89 18.62 -8.82
CA ALA A 80 -3.45 18.78 -7.44
C ALA A 80 -3.80 17.54 -6.59
N TRP A 81 -5.01 17.00 -6.75
CA TRP A 81 -5.44 15.78 -6.06
C TRP A 81 -4.56 14.59 -6.42
N GLU A 82 -4.25 14.38 -7.71
CA GLU A 82 -3.39 13.27 -8.14
C GLU A 82 -1.96 13.38 -7.58
N ARG A 83 -1.39 14.59 -7.60
CA ARG A 83 -0.08 14.85 -6.99
C ARG A 83 -0.08 14.56 -5.49
N ALA A 84 -1.04 15.11 -4.76
CA ALA A 84 -1.16 14.90 -3.31
C ALA A 84 -1.39 13.43 -2.97
N HIS A 85 -2.34 12.76 -3.66
CA HIS A 85 -2.64 11.35 -3.46
C HIS A 85 -1.40 10.46 -3.67
N LYS A 86 -0.62 10.72 -4.73
CA LYS A 86 0.63 9.99 -5.02
C LYS A 86 1.68 10.22 -3.94
N VAL A 87 1.93 11.47 -3.55
CA VAL A 87 2.94 11.80 -2.53
C VAL A 87 2.59 11.16 -1.19
N VAL A 88 1.33 11.27 -0.75
CA VAL A 88 0.90 10.63 0.49
C VAL A 88 0.96 9.11 0.36
N GLY A 89 0.63 8.54 -0.79
CA GLY A 89 0.78 7.10 -1.05
C GLY A 89 2.22 6.60 -0.90
N ILE A 90 3.21 7.36 -1.40
CA ILE A 90 4.63 7.06 -1.23
C ILE A 90 5.03 7.17 0.24
N ALA A 91 4.59 8.22 0.95
CA ALA A 91 4.87 8.39 2.37
C ALA A 91 4.30 7.23 3.20
N ILE A 92 3.09 6.76 2.90
CA ILE A 92 2.49 5.56 3.51
C ILE A 92 3.34 4.33 3.26
N LEU A 93 3.83 4.12 2.03
CA LEU A 93 4.68 2.97 1.71
C LEU A 93 5.95 2.96 2.56
N VAL A 94 6.66 4.10 2.63
CA VAL A 94 7.87 4.25 3.46
C VAL A 94 7.52 4.04 4.95
N GLY A 95 6.46 4.67 5.44
CA GLY A 95 6.00 4.51 6.81
C GLY A 95 5.64 3.06 7.15
N GLY A 96 5.01 2.33 6.23
CA GLY A 96 4.67 0.92 6.37
C GLY A 96 5.90 0.02 6.49
N ILE A 97 6.94 0.29 5.69
CA ILE A 97 8.23 -0.42 5.79
C ILE A 97 8.87 -0.19 7.17
N VAL A 98 8.88 1.05 7.64
CA VAL A 98 9.43 1.41 8.97
C VAL A 98 8.60 0.77 10.08
N ALA A 99 7.27 0.81 9.99
CA ALA A 99 6.36 0.19 10.95
C ALA A 99 6.58 -1.33 11.03
N ALA A 100 6.70 -2.01 9.89
CA ALA A 100 6.97 -3.45 9.84
C ALA A 100 8.34 -3.79 10.42
N SER A 101 9.38 -3.05 10.05
CA SER A 101 10.76 -3.29 10.52
C SER A 101 10.89 -3.12 12.03
N THR A 102 10.33 -2.04 12.58
CA THR A 102 10.31 -1.80 14.03
C THR A 102 9.43 -2.79 14.78
N GLY A 103 8.36 -3.30 14.16
CA GLY A 103 7.52 -4.36 14.70
C GLY A 103 8.24 -5.70 14.80
N ILE A 104 8.98 -6.09 13.76
CA ILE A 104 9.84 -7.28 13.77
C ILE A 104 10.91 -7.18 14.86
N ALA A 105 11.57 -6.02 14.99
CA ALA A 105 12.54 -5.79 16.05
C ALA A 105 11.90 -5.90 17.44
N SER A 106 10.71 -5.33 17.63
CA SER A 106 9.96 -5.42 18.89
C SER A 106 9.55 -6.87 19.21
N ALA A 107 9.12 -7.64 18.22
CA ALA A 107 8.78 -9.05 18.40
C ALA A 107 10.00 -9.87 18.84
N ARG A 108 11.17 -9.63 18.24
CA ARG A 108 12.43 -10.27 18.67
C ARG A 108 12.78 -9.91 20.11
N SER A 109 12.66 -8.63 20.51
CA SER A 109 12.95 -8.22 21.89
C SER A 109 11.97 -8.79 22.91
N LEU A 110 10.75 -9.13 22.49
CA LEU A 110 9.74 -9.80 23.32
C LEU A 110 9.89 -11.34 23.35
N GLY A 111 10.95 -11.89 22.73
CA GLY A 111 11.23 -13.32 22.74
C GLY A 111 10.38 -14.15 21.78
N TYR A 112 9.76 -13.54 20.76
CA TYR A 112 9.08 -14.30 19.71
C TYR A 112 10.09 -15.17 18.94
N GLY A 113 9.68 -16.40 18.62
CA GLY A 113 10.52 -17.38 17.93
C GLY A 113 11.06 -16.90 16.57
N GLY A 114 12.16 -17.52 16.16
CA GLY A 114 12.82 -17.25 14.87
C GLY A 114 11.92 -17.49 13.67
N GLU A 115 11.01 -18.45 13.75
CA GLU A 115 10.03 -18.74 12.69
C GLU A 115 9.09 -17.55 12.46
N ALA A 116 8.42 -17.05 13.50
CA ALA A 116 7.47 -15.93 13.39
C ALA A 116 8.15 -14.66 12.87
N THR A 117 9.32 -14.32 13.44
CA THR A 117 10.07 -13.12 13.04
C THR A 117 10.74 -13.29 11.67
N GLY A 118 11.10 -14.52 11.30
CA GLY A 118 11.60 -14.90 9.99
C GLY A 118 10.54 -14.78 8.90
N SER A 119 9.34 -15.34 9.12
CA SER A 119 8.20 -15.21 8.21
C SER A 119 7.81 -13.75 7.98
N ALA A 120 7.76 -12.94 9.04
CA ALA A 120 7.47 -11.51 8.92
C ALA A 120 8.55 -10.78 8.09
N THR A 121 9.83 -11.11 8.30
CA THR A 121 10.94 -10.57 7.50
C THR A 121 10.83 -10.98 6.02
N ALA A 122 10.51 -12.25 5.75
CA ALA A 122 10.35 -12.76 4.40
C ALA A 122 9.20 -12.06 3.65
N LEU A 123 8.06 -11.83 4.31
CA LEU A 123 6.93 -11.09 3.73
C LEU A 123 7.30 -9.64 3.40
N LEU A 124 8.03 -8.95 4.29
CA LEU A 124 8.51 -7.61 4.02
C LEU A 124 9.46 -7.58 2.81
N CYS A 125 10.44 -8.49 2.76
CA CYS A 125 11.37 -8.60 1.64
C CYS A 125 10.64 -8.93 0.33
N PHE A 126 9.67 -9.84 0.36
CA PHE A 126 8.87 -10.20 -0.81
C PHE A 126 8.13 -8.99 -1.39
N GLY A 127 7.49 -8.18 -0.53
CA GLY A 127 6.82 -6.95 -0.95
C GLY A 127 7.80 -5.94 -1.57
N LEU A 128 8.97 -5.74 -0.95
CA LEU A 128 10.00 -4.83 -1.45
C LEU A 128 10.58 -5.27 -2.79
N VAL A 129 10.89 -6.56 -2.95
CA VAL A 129 11.39 -7.13 -4.20
C VAL A 129 10.34 -6.99 -5.30
N THR A 130 9.07 -7.27 -5.00
CA THR A 130 7.97 -7.11 -5.96
C THR A 130 7.89 -5.65 -6.45
N ALA A 131 7.96 -4.68 -5.54
CA ALA A 131 7.93 -3.26 -5.88
C ALA A 131 9.16 -2.86 -6.70
N ALA A 132 10.36 -3.31 -6.32
CA ALA A 132 11.60 -3.02 -7.03
C ALA A 132 11.60 -3.62 -8.45
N CYS A 133 11.17 -4.88 -8.61
CA CYS A 133 11.03 -5.52 -9.91
C CYS A 133 10.05 -4.75 -10.81
N TYR A 134 8.88 -4.37 -10.27
CA TYR A 134 7.92 -3.57 -11.03
C TYR A 134 8.53 -2.24 -11.51
N MET A 135 9.21 -1.50 -10.62
CA MET A 135 9.86 -0.24 -10.98
C MET A 135 10.97 -0.42 -12.01
N ALA A 136 11.83 -1.43 -11.85
CA ALA A 136 12.92 -1.72 -12.78
C ALA A 136 12.39 -2.06 -14.18
N LEU A 137 11.33 -2.86 -14.25
CA LEU A 137 10.70 -3.22 -15.52
C LEU A 137 10.01 -2.02 -16.18
N HIS A 138 9.41 -1.14 -15.38
CA HIS A 138 8.84 0.11 -15.86
C HIS A 138 9.92 1.04 -16.43
N TRP A 139 11.06 1.20 -15.73
CA TRP A 139 12.19 2.01 -16.18
C TRP A 139 12.89 1.45 -17.42
N ALA A 140 12.94 0.13 -17.58
CA ALA A 140 13.51 -0.52 -18.76
C ALA A 140 12.62 -0.44 -20.02
N GLY A 141 11.53 0.36 -20.00
CA GLY A 141 10.57 0.46 -21.11
C GLY A 141 9.70 -0.79 -21.30
N LYS A 142 9.81 -1.79 -20.42
CA LYS A 142 9.03 -3.04 -20.46
C LYS A 142 7.76 -2.98 -19.60
N GLY A 143 7.52 -1.86 -18.92
CA GLY A 143 6.36 -1.66 -18.04
C GLY A 143 5.03 -1.89 -18.75
N ALA A 144 4.88 -1.42 -19.99
CA ALA A 144 3.66 -1.60 -20.77
C ALA A 144 3.41 -3.09 -21.13
N ALA A 145 4.45 -3.84 -21.49
CA ALA A 145 4.36 -5.26 -21.81
C ALA A 145 3.98 -6.12 -20.59
N LEU A 146 4.56 -5.82 -19.42
CA LEU A 146 4.23 -6.52 -18.17
C LEU A 146 2.85 -6.16 -17.62
N THR A 147 2.48 -4.88 -17.68
CA THR A 147 1.12 -4.45 -17.35
C THR A 147 0.13 -5.18 -18.25
N GLY A 148 0.41 -5.27 -19.56
CA GLY A 148 -0.39 -6.07 -20.50
C GLY A 148 -0.47 -7.55 -20.14
N ALA A 149 0.66 -8.18 -19.77
CA ALA A 149 0.71 -9.60 -19.40
C ALA A 149 -0.06 -9.92 -18.11
N VAL A 150 0.11 -9.10 -17.06
CA VAL A 150 -0.63 -9.24 -15.79
C VAL A 150 -2.12 -8.97 -16.00
N VAL A 151 -2.46 -7.95 -16.79
CA VAL A 151 -3.84 -7.62 -17.12
C VAL A 151 -4.51 -8.75 -17.91
N SER A 152 -3.82 -9.34 -18.88
CA SER A 152 -4.29 -10.49 -19.65
C SER A 152 -4.49 -11.72 -18.76
N ALA A 153 -3.53 -12.02 -17.87
CA ALA A 153 -3.64 -13.11 -16.90
C ALA A 153 -4.80 -12.95 -15.91
N LEU A 154 -5.23 -11.71 -15.65
CA LEU A 154 -6.38 -11.37 -14.79
C LEU A 154 -7.69 -11.16 -15.59
N GLY A 155 -7.71 -11.50 -16.89
CA GLY A 155 -8.88 -11.42 -17.76
C GLY A 155 -9.28 -9.99 -18.16
N GLY A 156 -8.35 -9.03 -18.12
CA GLY A 156 -8.55 -7.66 -18.56
C GLY A 156 -7.90 -7.36 -19.92
N SER A 157 -8.34 -6.29 -20.58
CA SER A 157 -7.70 -5.73 -21.77
C SER A 157 -6.65 -4.68 -21.39
N ALA A 158 -5.48 -4.69 -22.05
CA ALA A 158 -4.41 -3.73 -21.81
C ALA A 158 -4.90 -2.27 -22.00
N PRO A 159 -4.40 -1.30 -21.20
CA PRO A 159 -4.71 0.11 -21.42
C PRO A 159 -4.18 0.58 -22.78
N PRO A 160 -4.86 1.53 -23.46
CA PRO A 160 -4.30 2.17 -24.64
C PRO A 160 -2.99 2.88 -24.26
N ALA A 161 -2.01 2.84 -25.17
CA ALA A 161 -0.74 3.52 -24.97
C ALA A 161 -0.97 5.02 -24.72
N GLU A 162 -0.51 5.54 -23.58
CA GLU A 162 -0.52 6.98 -23.31
C GLU A 162 0.36 7.69 -24.36
N ARG A 163 -0.19 8.75 -24.96
CA ARG A 163 0.57 9.74 -25.75
C ARG A 163 1.10 10.83 -24.82
#